data_AF-A0A7L2SWX1-F1
#
_entry.id   AF-A0A7L2SWX1-F1
#
_cell.length_a   1.000
_cell.length_b   1.000
_cell.length_c   1.000
_cell.angle_alpha   90.00
_cell.angle_beta   90.00
_cell.angle_gamma   90.00
#
_symmetry.space_group_name_H-M   'P 1'
#
loop_
_entity.id
_entity.type
_entity.pdbx_description
1 polymer ?
#
loop_
_entity_poly.entity_id
_entity_poly.type
_entity_poly.pdbx_seq_one_letter_code
_entity_poly.pdbx_strand_id
1 'polypeptide(L)'
;MELDELLLDEEGAFSLSGFQEFTFLPRHQQLSERVRKRLYYGWDKDCSLDNLSSPVADIAVELLQKVAPSPIRRLQKKYVSHVSREACISPCSMMLALVYIERLRHRNPEYLQQISSSDLFLISMMVASKYLYDEGEEEE
;
A
#
# COMPACT_ATOMS: atom_id res chain seq x y z
N MET A 1 1.83 -38.99 13.38
CA MET A 1 1.52 -39.26 11.97
C MET A 1 2.18 -38.12 11.22
N GLU A 2 3.34 -38.40 10.65
CA GLU A 2 4.23 -37.41 10.06
C GLU A 2 3.61 -36.87 8.77
N LEU A 3 3.61 -35.55 8.62
CA LEU A 3 3.03 -34.85 7.46
C LEU A 3 3.98 -34.84 6.24
N ASP A 4 5.18 -35.41 6.38
CA ASP A 4 6.22 -35.41 5.35
C ASP A 4 6.04 -36.47 4.28
N GLU A 5 5.15 -37.45 4.47
CA GLU A 5 5.01 -38.61 3.57
C GLU A 5 4.07 -38.39 2.37
N LEU A 6 3.47 -37.20 2.21
CA LEU A 6 2.41 -36.95 1.22
C LEU A 6 2.72 -35.90 0.14
N LEU A 7 3.95 -35.38 0.04
CA LEU A 7 4.24 -34.22 -0.82
C LEU A 7 5.55 -34.24 -1.64
N LEU A 8 6.28 -35.35 -1.63
CA LEU A 8 7.53 -35.48 -2.38
C LEU A 8 7.33 -36.38 -3.60
N ASP A 9 7.80 -35.94 -4.77
CA ASP A 9 7.90 -36.78 -5.97
C ASP A 9 9.03 -37.81 -5.80
N GLU A 10 9.13 -38.81 -6.69
CA GLU A 10 10.13 -39.89 -6.64
C GLU A 10 11.60 -39.38 -6.61
N GLU A 11 11.84 -38.12 -6.96
CA GLU A 11 13.15 -37.44 -6.89
C GLU A 11 13.35 -36.53 -5.65
N GLY A 12 12.43 -36.54 -4.67
CA GLY A 12 12.55 -35.76 -3.44
C GLY A 12 12.28 -34.26 -3.60
N ALA A 13 11.66 -33.84 -4.71
CA ALA A 13 11.22 -32.46 -4.94
C ALA A 13 9.72 -32.30 -4.60
N PHE A 14 9.35 -31.14 -4.03
CA PHE A 14 7.95 -30.79 -3.76
C PHE A 14 7.17 -30.70 -5.08
N SER A 15 6.21 -31.60 -5.30
CA SER A 15 5.38 -31.62 -6.51
C SER A 15 4.22 -30.63 -6.37
N LEU A 16 4.30 -29.50 -7.08
CA LEU A 16 3.22 -28.51 -7.17
C LEU A 16 2.15 -28.88 -8.22
N SER A 17 2.29 -30.03 -8.88
CA SER A 17 1.38 -30.50 -9.94
C SER A 17 -0.08 -30.64 -9.46
N GLY A 18 -0.28 -31.13 -8.23
CA GLY A 18 -1.60 -31.21 -7.58
C GLY A 18 -2.21 -29.87 -7.18
N PHE A 19 -1.42 -28.78 -7.17
CA PHE A 19 -1.93 -27.44 -6.84
C PHE A 19 -2.48 -26.68 -8.04
N GLN A 20 -2.21 -27.16 -9.27
CA GLN A 20 -2.66 -26.52 -10.50
C GLN A 20 -4.19 -26.62 -10.71
N GLU A 21 -4.87 -27.44 -9.91
CA GLU A 21 -6.32 -27.63 -9.94
C GLU A 21 -7.09 -26.72 -8.96
N PHE A 22 -6.43 -26.11 -7.96
CA PHE A 22 -7.10 -25.21 -7.01
C PHE A 22 -7.44 -23.82 -7.58
N THR A 23 -6.92 -23.48 -8.76
CA THR A 23 -7.19 -22.20 -9.45
C THR A 23 -8.64 -22.05 -9.92
N PHE A 24 -9.44 -23.13 -9.95
CA PHE A 24 -10.73 -23.16 -10.65
C PHE A 24 -11.98 -23.43 -9.79
N LEU A 25 -11.88 -23.43 -8.46
CA LEU A 25 -13.09 -23.49 -7.63
C LEU A 25 -13.80 -22.13 -7.66
N PRO A 26 -15.09 -22.03 -8.03
CA PRO A 26 -15.83 -20.76 -8.07
C PRO A 26 -15.78 -19.97 -6.74
N ARG A 27 -15.64 -20.68 -5.61
CA ARG A 27 -15.44 -20.05 -4.29
C ARG A 27 -14.12 -19.28 -4.16
N HIS A 28 -13.04 -19.73 -4.82
CA HIS A 28 -11.76 -19.04 -4.81
C HIS A 28 -11.85 -17.69 -5.53
N GLN A 29 -12.53 -17.64 -6.68
CA GLN A 29 -12.75 -16.38 -7.40
C GLN A 29 -13.58 -15.39 -6.58
N GLN A 30 -14.66 -15.85 -5.93
CA GLN A 30 -15.49 -15.00 -5.07
C GLN A 30 -14.71 -14.48 -3.86
N LEU A 31 -13.86 -15.30 -3.26
CA LEU A 31 -13.00 -14.90 -2.15
C LEU A 31 -11.94 -13.89 -2.61
N SER A 32 -11.27 -14.16 -3.73
CA SER A 32 -10.28 -13.27 -4.33
C SER A 32 -10.87 -11.88 -4.63
N GLU A 33 -12.05 -11.83 -5.26
CA GLU A 33 -12.77 -10.58 -5.50
C GLU A 33 -13.12 -9.85 -4.19
N ARG A 34 -13.53 -10.58 -3.15
CA ARG A 34 -13.84 -9.98 -1.84
C ARG A 34 -12.61 -9.36 -1.18
N VAL A 35 -11.47 -10.06 -1.21
CA VAL A 35 -10.19 -9.57 -0.66
C VAL A 35 -9.67 -8.38 -1.47
N ARG A 36 -9.76 -8.44 -2.80
CA ARG A 36 -9.35 -7.36 -3.70
C ARG A 36 -10.15 -6.08 -3.45
N LYS A 37 -11.48 -6.19 -3.27
CA LYS A 37 -12.36 -5.05 -2.91
C LYS A 37 -11.99 -4.40 -1.58
N ARG A 38 -11.30 -5.12 -0.70
CA ARG A 38 -10.80 -4.61 0.59
C ARG A 38 -9.34 -4.19 0.53
N LEU A 39 -8.76 -4.10 -0.67
CA LEU A 39 -7.35 -3.79 -0.86
C LEU A 39 -6.45 -4.70 -0.01
N TYR A 40 -6.85 -5.97 0.14
CA TYR A 40 -6.12 -7.01 0.87
C TYR A 40 -6.04 -6.79 2.39
N TYR A 41 -6.85 -5.88 2.94
CA TYR A 41 -7.07 -5.81 4.37
C TYR A 41 -8.07 -6.89 4.82
N GLY A 42 -7.80 -7.48 5.99
CA GLY A 42 -8.62 -8.52 6.60
C GLY A 42 -10.00 -8.03 7.04
N TRP A 43 -10.80 -8.94 7.61
CA TRP A 43 -12.06 -8.59 8.27
C TRP A 43 -11.86 -8.22 9.75
N ASP A 44 -10.69 -8.54 10.29
CA ASP A 44 -10.40 -8.34 11.69
C ASP A 44 -10.39 -6.85 12.04
N LYS A 45 -11.09 -6.50 13.11
CA LYS A 45 -11.13 -5.13 13.63
C LYS A 45 -9.82 -4.78 14.33
N ASP A 46 -9.11 -5.80 14.80
CA ASP A 46 -7.84 -5.69 15.51
C ASP A 46 -6.64 -5.95 14.59
N CYS A 47 -6.88 -6.10 13.27
CA CYS A 47 -5.78 -6.15 12.30
C CYS A 47 -5.00 -4.85 12.40
N SER A 48 -3.77 -4.95 12.92
CA SER A 48 -2.79 -3.87 12.91
C SER A 48 -2.73 -3.25 11.51
N LEU A 49 -3.22 -2.02 11.41
CA LEU A 49 -3.15 -1.21 10.20
C LEU A 49 -1.80 -0.48 10.14
N ASP A 50 -0.75 -1.08 10.69
CA ASP A 50 0.57 -0.47 10.80
C ASP A 50 1.34 -0.54 9.47
N ASN A 51 0.82 -1.30 8.50
CA ASN A 51 1.42 -1.50 7.18
C ASN A 51 0.44 -1.21 6.04
N LEU A 52 0.94 -0.51 5.02
CA LEU A 52 0.21 -0.35 3.77
C LEU A 52 0.22 -1.64 2.95
N SER A 53 -0.95 -1.98 2.40
CA SER A 53 -1.04 -3.10 1.47
C SER A 53 -0.43 -2.73 0.13
N SER A 54 0.08 -3.76 -0.57
CA SER A 54 0.69 -3.61 -1.89
C SER A 54 -0.19 -2.85 -2.90
N PRO A 55 -1.52 -3.12 -3.00
CA PRO A 55 -2.41 -2.36 -3.87
C PRO A 55 -2.54 -0.88 -3.50
N VAL A 56 -2.55 -0.53 -2.21
CA VAL A 56 -2.61 0.88 -1.80
C VAL A 56 -1.33 1.59 -2.20
N ALA A 57 -0.18 0.95 -2.05
CA ALA A 57 1.09 1.50 -2.51
C ALA A 57 1.09 1.72 -4.04
N ASP A 58 0.53 0.78 -4.82
CA ASP A 58 0.40 0.93 -6.28
C ASP A 58 -0.48 2.13 -6.65
N ILE A 59 -1.65 2.25 -6.02
CA ILE A 59 -2.59 3.36 -6.24
C ILE A 59 -1.94 4.70 -5.88
N ALA A 60 -1.23 4.77 -4.76
CA ALA A 60 -0.52 5.99 -4.35
C ALA A 60 0.54 6.38 -5.40
N VAL A 61 1.34 5.43 -5.88
CA VAL A 61 2.33 5.69 -6.93
C VAL A 61 1.68 6.22 -8.20
N GLU A 62 0.60 5.59 -8.66
CA GLU A 62 -0.11 6.01 -9.86
C GLU A 62 -0.66 7.43 -9.73
N LEU A 63 -1.36 7.71 -8.63
CA LEU A 63 -1.96 9.03 -8.37
C LEU A 63 -0.89 10.12 -8.28
N LEU A 64 0.16 9.91 -7.49
CA LEU A 64 1.19 10.93 -7.30
C LEU A 64 2.01 11.20 -8.55
N GLN A 65 2.32 10.16 -9.34
CA GLN A 65 3.00 10.36 -10.62
C GLN A 65 2.12 11.10 -11.64
N LYS A 66 0.81 10.86 -11.61
CA LYS A 66 -0.14 11.58 -12.46
C LYS A 66 -0.25 13.06 -12.06
N VAL A 67 -0.19 13.36 -10.77
CA VAL A 67 -0.32 14.72 -10.23
C VAL A 67 0.99 15.51 -10.35
N ALA A 68 2.13 14.88 -10.12
CA ALA A 68 3.48 15.46 -10.22
C ALA A 68 4.30 14.72 -11.29
N PRO A 69 4.17 15.11 -12.57
CA PRO A 69 4.72 14.37 -13.72
C PRO A 69 6.24 14.53 -13.91
N SER A 70 6.92 15.31 -13.06
CA SER A 70 8.37 15.52 -13.16
C SER A 70 9.12 14.19 -13.19
N PRO A 71 10.05 13.98 -14.17
CA PRO A 71 10.80 12.74 -14.28
C PRO A 71 11.88 12.61 -13.19
N ILE A 72 12.25 13.72 -12.55
CA ILE A 72 13.26 13.76 -11.50
C ILE A 72 12.69 13.13 -10.24
N ARG A 73 13.41 12.17 -9.64
CA ARG A 73 12.99 11.46 -8.41
C ARG A 73 11.54 10.99 -8.48
N ARG A 74 11.17 10.37 -9.61
CA ARG A 74 9.85 9.77 -9.80
C ARG A 74 9.57 8.74 -8.71
N LEU A 75 8.40 8.84 -8.07
CA LEU A 75 8.01 7.99 -6.96
C LEU A 75 7.96 6.52 -7.38
N GLN A 76 8.56 5.64 -6.58
CA GLN A 76 8.58 4.20 -6.85
C GLN A 76 7.85 3.42 -5.76
N LYS A 77 7.19 2.32 -6.14
CA LYS A 77 6.51 1.42 -5.19
C LYS A 77 7.43 0.99 -4.05
N LYS A 78 8.67 0.60 -4.37
CA LYS A 78 9.67 0.19 -3.38
C LYS A 78 9.91 1.27 -2.33
N TYR A 79 9.94 2.54 -2.75
CA TYR A 79 10.11 3.67 -1.84
C TYR A 79 8.88 3.89 -0.96
N VAL A 80 7.67 3.83 -1.54
CA VAL A 80 6.41 3.93 -0.78
C VAL A 80 6.31 2.82 0.27
N SER A 81 6.56 1.57 -0.11
CA SER A 81 6.55 0.43 0.81
C SER A 81 7.61 0.55 1.90
N HIS A 82 8.80 1.05 1.56
CA HIS A 82 9.87 1.29 2.53
C HIS A 82 9.46 2.35 3.55
N VAL A 83 9.07 3.55 3.10
CA VAL A 83 8.65 4.64 4.00
C VAL A 83 7.45 4.22 4.84
N SER A 84 6.49 3.50 4.24
CA SER A 84 5.34 3.01 4.99
C SER A 84 5.72 2.15 6.18
N ARG A 85 6.63 1.20 5.97
CA ARG A 85 7.02 0.26 7.02
C ARG A 85 7.91 0.92 8.06
N GLU A 86 8.91 1.69 7.63
CA GLU A 86 9.88 2.30 8.56
C GLU A 86 9.27 3.44 9.39
N ALA A 87 8.25 4.12 8.88
CA ALA A 87 7.57 5.21 9.59
C ALA A 87 6.19 4.81 10.14
N CYS A 88 5.87 3.50 10.18
CA CYS A 88 4.59 2.97 10.65
C CYS A 88 3.37 3.71 10.10
N ILE A 89 3.39 4.00 8.79
CA ILE A 89 2.35 4.79 8.15
C ILE A 89 1.07 3.98 8.08
N SER A 90 0.02 4.50 8.73
CA SER A 90 -1.31 3.92 8.64
C SER A 90 -1.97 4.21 7.27
N PRO A 91 -2.86 3.33 6.80
CA PRO A 91 -3.73 3.58 5.64
C PRO A 91 -4.57 4.86 5.81
N CYS A 92 -4.90 5.24 7.05
CA CYS A 92 -5.61 6.47 7.34
C CYS A 92 -4.77 7.70 6.96
N SER A 93 -3.51 7.77 7.42
CA SER A 93 -2.58 8.84 7.05
C SER A 93 -2.35 8.89 5.54
N MET A 94 -2.22 7.74 4.88
CA MET A 94 -2.10 7.67 3.42
C MET A 94 -3.33 8.27 2.73
N MET A 95 -4.53 7.91 3.16
CA MET A 95 -5.76 8.44 2.57
C MET A 95 -5.86 9.96 2.74
N LEU A 96 -5.50 10.48 3.93
CA LEU A 96 -5.47 11.93 4.17
C LEU A 96 -4.44 12.64 3.30
N ALA A 97 -3.24 12.07 3.15
CA ALA A 97 -2.20 12.61 2.27
C ALA A 97 -2.68 12.69 0.81
N LEU A 98 -3.37 11.66 0.30
CA LEU A 98 -3.95 11.67 -1.04
C LEU A 98 -5.02 12.77 -1.20
N VAL A 99 -5.85 13.01 -0.17
CA VAL A 99 -6.81 14.12 -0.17
C VAL A 99 -6.10 15.48 -0.20
N TYR A 100 -5.01 15.66 0.54
CA TYR A 100 -4.21 16.88 0.49
C TYR A 100 -3.61 17.14 -0.89
N ILE A 101 -3.06 16.11 -1.52
CA ILE A 101 -2.52 16.19 -2.88
C ILE A 101 -3.61 16.57 -3.88
N GLU A 102 -4.79 15.96 -3.79
CA GLU A 102 -5.93 16.29 -4.66
C GLU A 102 -6.37 17.74 -4.49
N ARG A 103 -6.44 18.24 -3.25
CA ARG A 103 -6.75 19.65 -2.98
C ARG A 103 -5.66 20.57 -3.50
N LEU A 104 -4.39 20.22 -3.33
CA LEU A 104 -3.25 21.00 -3.82
C LEU A 104 -3.28 21.12 -5.34
N ARG A 105 -3.65 20.05 -6.05
CA ARG A 105 -3.81 20.05 -7.51
C ARG A 105 -4.80 21.10 -8.01
N HIS A 106 -5.88 21.33 -7.26
CA HIS A 106 -6.87 22.35 -7.62
C HIS A 106 -6.46 23.77 -7.21
N ARG A 107 -5.61 23.92 -6.18
CA ARG A 107 -5.23 25.23 -5.64
C ARG A 107 -3.95 25.80 -6.23
N ASN A 108 -2.97 24.96 -6.56
CA ASN A 108 -1.66 25.38 -7.04
C ASN A 108 -1.06 24.35 -8.02
N PRO A 109 -1.59 24.25 -9.26
CA PRO A 109 -1.10 23.31 -10.26
C PRO A 109 0.33 23.63 -10.74
N GLU A 110 0.76 24.90 -10.72
CA GLU A 110 2.10 25.31 -11.15
C GLU A 110 3.20 24.73 -10.24
N TYR A 111 2.94 24.70 -8.93
CA TYR A 111 3.86 24.08 -7.97
C TYR A 111 4.09 22.59 -8.26
N LEU A 112 3.05 21.87 -8.68
CA LEU A 112 3.14 20.44 -8.98
C LEU A 112 3.99 20.10 -10.20
N GLN A 113 4.22 21.07 -11.09
CA GLN A 113 5.14 20.91 -12.21
C GLN A 113 6.61 20.96 -11.77
N GLN A 114 6.89 21.56 -10.62
CA GLN A 114 8.25 21.84 -10.14
C GLN A 114 8.73 20.80 -9.12
N ILE A 115 7.82 20.26 -8.29
CA ILE A 115 8.17 19.27 -7.26
C ILE A 115 8.21 17.83 -7.83
N SER A 116 9.10 17.00 -7.29
CA SER A 116 9.12 15.57 -7.61
C SER A 116 7.97 14.82 -6.93
N SER A 117 7.50 13.74 -7.55
CA SER A 117 6.47 12.89 -6.92
C SER A 117 6.98 12.20 -5.63
N SER A 118 8.28 11.94 -5.49
CA SER A 118 8.85 11.40 -4.24
C SER A 118 8.84 12.41 -3.10
N ASP A 119 9.25 13.66 -3.36
CA ASP A 119 9.26 14.71 -2.33
C ASP A 119 7.83 15.07 -1.94
N LEU A 120 6.93 15.18 -2.93
CA LEU A 120 5.51 15.42 -2.69
C LEU A 120 4.89 14.33 -1.82
N PHE A 121 5.22 13.05 -2.07
CA PHE A 121 4.80 11.94 -1.23
C PHE A 121 5.26 12.11 0.22
N LEU A 122 6.57 12.32 0.43
CA LEU A 122 7.15 12.39 1.76
C LEU A 122 6.57 13.56 2.57
N ILE A 123 6.47 14.75 1.97
CA ILE A 123 5.90 15.94 2.61
C ILE A 123 4.42 15.69 2.94
N SER A 124 3.65 15.15 2.00
CA SER A 124 2.22 14.89 2.22
C SER A 124 2.00 13.89 3.35
N MET A 125 2.84 12.85 3.43
CA MET A 125 2.81 11.89 4.52
C MET A 125 3.16 12.51 5.87
N MET A 126 4.21 13.34 5.91
CA MET A 126 4.63 14.04 7.12
C MET A 126 3.51 14.94 7.66
N VAL A 127 2.88 15.74 6.79
CA VAL A 127 1.79 16.64 7.17
C VAL A 127 0.54 15.85 7.60
N ALA A 128 0.19 14.78 6.90
CA ALA A 128 -0.96 13.95 7.25
C ALA A 128 -0.77 13.22 8.58
N SER A 129 0.39 12.62 8.82
CA SER A 129 0.68 11.95 10.08
C SER A 129 0.77 12.93 11.24
N LYS A 130 1.37 14.11 11.03
CA LYS A 130 1.31 15.18 12.04
C LYS A 130 -0.14 15.52 12.34
N TYR A 131 -0.94 15.90 11.35
CA TYR A 131 -2.34 16.26 11.58
C TYR A 131 -3.17 15.21 12.35
N LEU A 132 -2.92 13.92 12.13
CA LEU A 132 -3.68 12.83 12.77
C LEU A 132 -3.20 12.45 14.17
N TYR A 133 -1.91 12.64 14.46
CA TYR A 133 -1.28 12.14 15.68
C TYR A 133 -0.51 13.23 16.46
N ASP A 134 -0.67 14.51 16.10
CA ASP A 134 -0.12 15.64 16.85
C ASP A 134 -0.79 15.68 18.23
N GLU A 135 -0.04 15.41 19.30
CA GLU A 135 -0.58 15.45 20.67
C GLU A 135 -0.77 16.89 21.18
N GLY A 136 -0.41 17.90 20.39
CA GLY A 136 -0.37 19.29 20.82
C GLY A 136 0.75 19.52 21.84
N GLU A 137 1.28 20.73 21.87
CA GLU A 137 2.02 21.17 23.07
C GLU A 137 0.98 21.70 24.07
N GLU A 138 1.13 21.39 25.36
CA GLU A 138 0.38 22.13 26.39
C GLU A 138 0.78 23.61 26.24
N GLU A 139 -0.19 24.48 25.96
CA GLU A 139 0.06 25.93 25.91
C GLU A 139 0.57 26.39 27.29
N GLU A 140 1.85 26.77 27.38
CA GLU A 140 2.47 27.43 28.55
C GLU A 140 1.90 28.83 28.81
#